data_AF-A0AB33K2N3-F1
#
_entry.id   AF-A0AB33K2N3-F1
#
_cell.length_a   1.000
_cell.length_b   1.000
_cell.length_c   1.000
_cell.angle_alpha   90.00
_cell.angle_beta   90.00
_cell.angle_gamma   90.00
#
_symmetry.space_group_name_H-M   'P 1'
#
loop_
_entity.id
_entity.type
_entity.pdbx_description
1 polymer ?
#
loop_
_entity_poly.entity_id
_entity_poly.type
_entity_poly.pdbx_seq_one_letter_code
_entity_poly.pdbx_strand_id
1 'polypeptide(L)' 'MSEQQAPDTDALKQSLVESFMAIIGAPDDLEVARAADQVVRTLDERLTAESVAA' A
#
# COMPACT_ATOMS: atom_id res chain seq x y z
N MET A 1 -12.34 22.38 9.49
CA MET A 1 -11.76 21.95 8.20
C MET A 1 -10.72 20.89 8.52
N SER A 2 -11.15 19.66 8.81
CA SER A 2 -10.26 18.59 9.29
C SER A 2 -10.82 17.19 9.02
N GLU A 3 -11.22 16.87 7.79
CA GLU A 3 -11.61 15.49 7.41
C GLU A 3 -10.83 14.93 6.21
N GLN A 4 -9.77 15.61 5.76
CA GLN A 4 -9.00 15.22 4.56
C GLN A 4 -7.97 14.10 4.76
N GLN A 5 -7.95 13.42 5.91
CA GLN A 5 -6.88 12.46 6.23
C GLN A 5 -7.22 10.97 5.93
N ALA A 6 -8.47 10.66 5.58
CA ALA A 6 -8.93 9.28 5.33
C ALA A 6 -8.88 8.74 3.88
N PRO A 7 -8.82 9.53 2.78
CA PRO A 7 -8.89 8.96 1.42
C PRO A 7 -7.60 8.26 0.97
N ASP A 8 -6.49 8.50 1.68
CA ASP A 8 -5.15 8.05 1.29
C ASP A 8 -4.86 6.58 1.66
N THR A 9 -5.29 6.13 2.84
CA THR A 9 -5.00 4.76 3.32
C THR A 9 -5.85 3.72 2.59
N ASP A 10 -7.09 4.05 2.21
CA ASP A 10 -7.97 3.15 1.44
C ASP A 10 -7.46 2.93 0.01
N ALA A 11 -6.99 4.00 -0.64
CA ALA A 11 -6.35 3.93 -1.96
C ALA A 11 -5.06 3.07 -1.93
N LEU A 12 -4.27 3.17 -0.86
CA LEU A 12 -3.09 2.31 -0.66
C LEU A 12 -3.46 0.84 -0.44
N LYS A 13 -4.55 0.56 0.28
CA LYS A 13 -5.07 -0.81 0.44
C LYS A 13 -5.52 -1.40 -0.89
N GLN A 14 -6.20 -0.61 -1.73
CA GLN A 14 -6.58 -1.05 -3.08
C GLN A 14 -5.35 -1.36 -3.94
N SER A 15 -4.35 -0.47 -3.91
CA SER A 15 -3.07 -0.66 -4.63
C SER A 15 -2.31 -1.91 -4.15
N LEU A 16 -2.40 -2.25 -2.86
CA LEU A 16 -1.83 -3.48 -2.32
C LEU A 16 -2.53 -4.73 -2.90
N VAL A 17 -3.86 -4.71 -3.01
CA VAL A 17 -4.63 -5.82 -3.59
C VAL A 17 -4.29 -6.01 -5.07
N GLU A 18 -4.17 -4.92 -5.83
CA GLU A 18 -3.76 -4.97 -7.24
C GLU A 18 -2.33 -5.50 -7.39
N SER A 19 -1.42 -5.08 -6.51
CA SER A 19 -0.04 -5.60 -6.46
C SER A 19 -0.01 -7.10 -6.18
N PHE A 20 -0.86 -7.58 -5.27
CA PHE A 20 -0.96 -9.00 -4.95
C PHE A 20 -1.53 -9.82 -6.13
N MET A 21 -2.54 -9.29 -6.83
CA MET A 21 -3.05 -9.90 -8.06
C MET A 21 -1.99 -9.96 -9.16
N ALA A 22 -1.18 -8.91 -9.31
CA ALA A 22 -0.08 -8.89 -10.28
C ALA A 22 0.98 -9.94 -9.97
N ILE A 23 1.39 -10.10 -8.70
CA ILE A 23 2.33 -11.15 -8.27
C ILE A 23 1.77 -12.54 -8.54
N ILE A 24 0.48 -12.78 -8.29
CA ILE A 24 -0.15 -14.07 -8.59
C ILE A 24 -0.11 -14.36 -10.11
N GLY A 25 -0.28 -13.33 -10.95
CA GLY A 25 -0.23 -13.44 -12.41
C GLY A 25 1.18 -13.60 -12.98
N ALA A 26 2.19 -13.06 -12.30
CA ALA A 26 3.59 -13.08 -12.72
C ALA A 26 4.53 -13.19 -11.50
N PRO A 27 4.66 -14.38 -10.90
CA PRO A 27 5.42 -14.56 -9.66
C PRO A 27 6.94 -14.39 -9.83
N ASP A 28 7.46 -14.61 -11.04
CA ASP A 28 8.89 -14.47 -11.37
C ASP A 28 9.26 -13.06 -11.85
N ASP A 29 8.29 -12.14 -11.93
CA ASP A 29 8.53 -10.77 -12.39
C ASP A 29 9.06 -9.89 -11.24
N LEU A 30 10.36 -9.61 -11.30
CA LEU A 30 11.06 -8.83 -10.29
C LEU A 30 10.63 -7.36 -10.27
N GLU A 31 10.12 -6.81 -11.38
CA GLU A 31 9.60 -5.44 -11.39
C GLU A 31 8.28 -5.37 -10.65
N VAL A 32 7.39 -6.34 -10.86
CA VAL A 32 6.14 -6.49 -10.10
C VAL A 32 6.42 -6.66 -8.60
N ALA A 33 7.39 -7.51 -8.23
CA ALA A 33 7.79 -7.70 -6.84
C ALA A 33 8.33 -6.41 -6.20
N ARG A 34 9.15 -5.63 -6.93
CA ARG A 34 9.68 -4.35 -6.44
C ARG A 34 8.58 -3.30 -6.28
N ALA A 35 7.65 -3.21 -7.23
CA ALA A 35 6.53 -2.28 -7.13
C ALA A 35 5.63 -2.60 -5.92
N ALA A 36 5.35 -3.89 -5.69
CA ALA A 36 4.59 -4.33 -4.53
C ALA A 36 5.29 -4.00 -3.20
N ASP A 37 6.62 -4.19 -3.10
CA ASP A 37 7.40 -3.82 -1.90
C ASP A 37 7.24 -2.33 -1.57
N GLN A 38 7.28 -1.44 -2.58
CA GLN A 38 7.09 -0.01 -2.36
C GLN A 38 5.69 0.32 -1.84
N VAL A 39 4.65 -0.33 -2.35
CA VAL A 39 3.25 -0.14 -1.88
C VAL A 39 3.11 -0.61 -0.43
N VAL A 40 3.67 -1.77 -0.09
CA VAL A 40 3.66 -2.30 1.28
C VAL A 40 4.37 -1.35 2.25
N ARG A 41 5.58 -0.89 1.92
CA ARG A 41 6.32 0.06 2.77
C ARG A 41 5.55 1.35 3.00
N THR A 42 4.99 1.92 1.93
CA THR A 42 4.23 3.18 2.02
C THR A 42 2.99 3.02 2.90
N LEU A 43 2.30 1.87 2.80
CA LEU A 43 1.15 1.56 3.65
C LEU A 43 1.56 1.35 5.12
N ASP A 44 2.66 0.64 5.36
CA ASP A 44 3.21 0.41 6.71
C ASP A 44 3.61 1.72 7.40
N GLU A 45 4.30 2.61 6.69
CA GLU A 45 4.68 3.93 7.19
C GLU A 45 3.45 4.76 7.58
N ARG A 46 2.39 4.72 6.76
CA ARG A 46 1.13 5.42 7.07
C ARG A 46 0.40 4.83 8.25
N LEU A 47 0.22 3.52 8.30
CA LEU A 47 -0.45 2.84 9.41
C LEU A 47 0.30 3.03 10.73
N THR A 48 1.63 3.05 10.68
CA THR A 48 2.47 3.36 11.83
C THR A 48 2.28 4.81 12.28
N ALA A 49 2.28 5.76 11.34
CA ALA A 49 2.02 7.17 11.66
C ALA A 49 0.62 7.39 12.26
N GLU A 50 -0.42 6.73 11.72
CA GLU A 50 -1.77 6.74 12.27
C GLU A 50 -1.83 6.13 13.68
N SER A 51 -1.09 5.04 13.92
CA SER A 51 -1.05 4.36 15.22
C SER A 51 -0.26 5.13 16.29
N VAL A 52 0.75 5.91 15.90
CA VAL A 52 1.53 6.78 16.81
C VAL A 52 0.79 8.08 17.12
N ALA A 53 -0.11 8.52 16.23
CA ALA A 53 -0.93 9.71 16.42
C ALA A 53 -2.23 9.45 17.22
N ALA A 54 -2.55 8.18 17.52
CA ALA A 54 -3.72 7.74 18.29
C ALA A 54 -3.40 7.57 19.78
#